data_AF-A0A925YP73-F1
#
_entry.id   AF-A0A925YP73-F1
#
_cell.length_a   1.000
_cell.length_b   1.000
_cell.length_c   1.000
_cell.angle_alpha   90.00
_cell.angle_beta   90.00
_cell.angle_gamma   90.00
#
_symmetry.space_group_name_H-M   'P 1'
#
loop_
_entity.id
_entity.type
_entity.pdbx_description
1 polymer ?
#
loop_
_entity_poly.entity_id
_entity_poly.type
_entity_poly.pdbx_seq_one_letter_code
_entity_poly.pdbx_strand_id
1 'polypeptide(L)'
;MPPAEHATETWYEATAQRGQPRPALRGEVEADACIIGGGLAGLTTALQLTRAGKRVILLEAKSLAWGASGRNGGFVSNGFAESLDKISAHTGLDAAKALFNLSRFGTEFVRREVAGDIGVKGGDGWIVARRYDGGQKLEIYRERQERIFGDERQFLSTKE
;
A
#
# COMPACT_ATOMS: atom_id res chain seq x y z
N MET A 1 29.98 -6.00 -14.18
CA MET A 1 29.85 -6.82 -12.95
C MET A 1 28.75 -7.84 -13.19
N PRO A 2 28.94 -9.13 -12.86
CA PRO A 2 27.79 -10.03 -12.76
C PRO A 2 26.85 -9.47 -11.66
N PRO A 3 25.53 -9.61 -11.78
CA PRO A 3 24.63 -9.25 -10.68
C PRO A 3 25.03 -10.11 -9.48
N ALA A 4 25.22 -9.49 -8.31
CA ALA A 4 25.50 -10.23 -7.10
C ALA A 4 24.37 -11.26 -6.85
N GLU A 5 24.71 -12.55 -6.89
CA GLU A 5 23.88 -13.66 -6.41
C GLU A 5 23.78 -13.58 -4.88
N HIS A 6 23.05 -12.59 -4.39
CA HIS A 6 22.69 -12.49 -2.97
C HIS A 6 21.18 -12.37 -2.87
N ALA A 7 20.49 -13.45 -3.20
CA ALA A 7 19.17 -13.69 -2.64
C ALA A 7 19.36 -14.56 -1.39
N THR A 8 19.84 -13.96 -0.31
CA THR A 8 19.50 -14.50 1.01
C THR A 8 17.98 -14.55 1.07
N GLU A 9 17.43 -15.74 1.23
CA GLU A 9 16.00 -16.02 1.14
C GLU A 9 15.27 -15.22 2.23
N THR A 10 14.72 -14.07 1.86
CA THR A 10 13.96 -13.24 2.81
C THR A 10 12.70 -13.98 3.22
N TRP A 11 12.21 -13.75 4.44
CA TRP A 11 10.92 -14.29 4.88
C TRP A 11 9.80 -14.04 3.86
N TYR A 12 9.79 -12.87 3.22
CA TYR A 12 8.81 -12.53 2.19
C TYR A 12 8.91 -13.39 0.93
N GLU A 13 10.13 -13.72 0.48
CA GLU A 13 10.29 -14.59 -0.70
C GLU A 13 9.95 -16.05 -0.34
N ALA A 14 10.40 -16.52 0.82
CA ALA A 14 10.12 -17.87 1.32
C ALA A 14 8.62 -18.14 1.53
N THR A 15 7.83 -17.11 1.82
CA THR A 15 6.38 -17.21 2.07
C THR A 15 5.52 -16.69 0.91
N ALA A 16 6.13 -16.20 -0.18
CA ALA A 16 5.40 -15.67 -1.32
C ALA A 16 4.64 -16.77 -2.06
N GLN A 17 3.34 -16.56 -2.26
CA GLN A 17 2.54 -17.36 -3.18
C GLN A 17 2.68 -16.80 -4.60
N ARG A 18 3.68 -17.28 -5.33
CA ARG A 18 3.92 -16.87 -6.72
C ARG A 18 3.01 -17.64 -7.67
N GLY A 19 2.33 -16.93 -8.56
CA GLY A 19 1.63 -17.55 -9.69
C GLY A 19 2.61 -18.13 -10.72
N GLN A 20 2.08 -18.90 -11.67
CA GLN A 20 2.87 -19.44 -12.78
C GLN A 20 3.48 -18.31 -13.62
N PRO A 21 4.75 -18.42 -14.06
CA PRO A 21 5.35 -17.47 -14.99
C PRO A 21 4.52 -17.33 -16.25
N ARG A 22 4.38 -16.09 -16.73
CA ARG A 22 3.75 -15.83 -18.04
C ARG A 22 4.79 -15.99 -19.14
N PRO A 23 4.41 -16.47 -20.34
CA PRO A 23 5.34 -16.59 -21.45
C PRO A 23 5.90 -15.21 -21.83
N ALA A 24 7.16 -15.19 -22.24
CA ALA A 24 7.77 -13.97 -22.78
C ALA A 24 7.01 -13.52 -24.04
N LEU A 25 6.82 -12.21 -24.18
CA LEU A 25 6.29 -11.62 -25.40
C LEU A 25 7.22 -11.93 -26.57
N ARG A 26 6.65 -12.40 -27.69
CA ARG A 26 7.37 -12.67 -28.93
C ARG A 26 6.78 -11.84 -30.05
N GLY A 27 7.64 -11.25 -30.87
CA GLY A 27 7.22 -10.43 -31.99
C GLY A 27 6.60 -9.11 -31.54
N GLU A 28 5.81 -8.54 -32.45
CA GLU A 28 5.16 -7.25 -32.27
C GLU A 28 3.69 -7.45 -31.88
N VAL A 29 3.22 -6.65 -30.92
CA VAL A 29 1.82 -6.65 -30.47
C VAL A 29 1.35 -5.21 -30.33
N GLU A 30 0.21 -4.92 -30.93
CA GLU A 30 -0.47 -3.65 -30.78
C GLU A 30 -1.42 -3.66 -29.58
N ALA A 31 -1.38 -2.59 -28.80
CA ALA A 31 -2.23 -2.37 -27.63
C ALA A 31 -2.55 -0.89 -27.50
N ASP A 32 -3.63 -0.56 -26.79
CA ASP A 32 -3.96 0.83 -26.48
C ASP A 32 -3.02 1.39 -25.42
N ALA A 33 -2.46 0.53 -24.57
CA ALA A 33 -1.45 0.88 -23.57
C ALA A 33 -0.46 -0.27 -23.32
N CYS A 34 0.82 0.08 -23.18
CA CYS A 34 1.88 -0.81 -22.71
C CYS A 34 2.35 -0.37 -21.32
N ILE A 35 2.34 -1.29 -20.37
CA ILE A 35 2.73 -1.06 -18.97
C ILE A 35 4.02 -1.80 -18.70
N ILE A 36 5.02 -1.09 -18.18
CA ILE A 36 6.31 -1.65 -17.78
C ILE A 36 6.36 -1.79 -16.26
N GLY A 37 6.44 -3.02 -15.77
CA GLY A 37 6.52 -3.39 -14.36
C GLY A 37 5.23 -4.03 -13.83
N GLY A 38 5.34 -5.25 -13.31
CA GLY A 38 4.27 -6.04 -12.70
C GLY A 38 4.15 -5.86 -11.19
N GLY A 39 4.45 -4.66 -10.68
CA GLY A 39 4.21 -4.27 -9.29
C GLY A 39 2.77 -3.79 -9.05
N LEU A 40 2.46 -3.37 -7.82
CA LEU A 40 1.11 -2.93 -7.44
C LEU A 40 0.61 -1.77 -8.32
N ALA A 41 1.45 -0.77 -8.59
CA ALA A 41 1.09 0.37 -9.44
C ALA A 41 0.78 -0.06 -10.89
N GLY A 42 1.63 -0.90 -11.48
CA GLY A 42 1.44 -1.41 -12.85
C GLY A 42 0.21 -2.30 -12.98
N LEU A 43 0.00 -3.22 -12.02
CA LEU A 43 -1.18 -4.08 -11.98
C LEU A 43 -2.47 -3.30 -11.76
N THR A 44 -2.47 -2.32 -10.85
CA THR A 44 -3.63 -1.45 -10.62
C THR A 44 -3.95 -0.64 -11.88
N THR A 45 -2.93 -0.09 -12.55
CA THR A 45 -3.10 0.64 -13.82
C THR A 45 -3.68 -0.27 -14.90
N ALA A 46 -3.13 -1.49 -15.04
CA ALA A 46 -3.61 -2.47 -16.01
C ALA A 46 -5.07 -2.84 -15.77
N LEU A 47 -5.45 -3.06 -14.50
CA LEU A 47 -6.82 -3.35 -14.09
C LEU A 47 -7.78 -2.21 -14.48
N GLN A 48 -7.44 -0.96 -14.16
CA GLN A 48 -8.31 0.18 -14.46
C GLN A 48 -8.45 0.41 -15.98
N LEU A 49 -7.35 0.32 -16.74
CA LEU A 49 -7.40 0.46 -18.19
C LEU A 49 -8.21 -0.66 -18.85
N THR A 50 -8.05 -1.90 -18.38
CA THR A 50 -8.83 -3.04 -18.87
C THR A 50 -10.32 -2.86 -18.56
N ARG A 51 -10.67 -2.37 -17.35
CA ARG A 51 -12.06 -2.03 -16.99
C ARG A 51 -12.65 -0.91 -17.85
N ALA A 52 -11.82 0.00 -18.33
CA ALA A 52 -12.20 1.02 -19.30
C ALA A 52 -12.28 0.51 -20.75
N GLY A 53 -12.21 -0.82 -20.96
CA GLY A 53 -12.31 -1.45 -22.28
C GLY A 53 -11.06 -1.32 -23.13
N LYS A 54 -9.91 -0.97 -22.54
CA LYS A 54 -8.64 -0.84 -23.29
C LYS A 54 -7.94 -2.19 -23.44
N ARG A 55 -7.33 -2.40 -24.59
CA ARG A 55 -6.37 -3.49 -24.82
C ARG A 55 -5.04 -3.11 -24.15
N VAL A 56 -4.64 -3.87 -23.14
CA VAL A 56 -3.46 -3.58 -22.34
C VAL A 56 -2.45 -4.72 -22.44
N ILE A 57 -1.18 -4.38 -22.64
CA ILE A 57 -0.06 -5.30 -22.48
C ILE A 57 0.75 -4.86 -21.26
N LEU A 58 1.04 -5.80 -20.36
CA LEU A 58 1.92 -5.59 -19.21
C LEU A 58 3.17 -6.45 -19.37
N LEU A 59 4.33 -5.82 -19.25
CA LEU A 59 5.64 -6.45 -19.32
C LEU A 59 6.31 -6.39 -17.95
N GLU A 60 6.79 -7.54 -17.47
CA GLU A 60 7.55 -7.67 -16.23
C GLU A 60 8.83 -8.45 -16.53
N ALA A 61 9.97 -7.94 -16.07
CA ALA A 61 11.29 -8.52 -16.33
C ALA A 61 11.56 -9.80 -15.53
N LYS A 62 10.84 -9.99 -14.42
CA LYS A 62 10.93 -11.13 -13.51
C LYS A 62 9.57 -11.83 -13.43
N SER A 63 8.97 -11.86 -12.24
CA SER A 63 7.63 -12.37 -11.99
C SER A 63 6.75 -11.25 -11.44
N LEU A 64 5.43 -11.42 -11.52
CA LEU A 64 4.51 -10.47 -10.91
C LEU A 64 4.82 -10.30 -9.42
N ALA A 65 4.78 -9.06 -8.97
CA ALA A 65 5.11 -8.65 -7.62
C ALA A 65 6.53 -9.02 -7.15
N TRP A 66 7.51 -9.23 -8.05
CA TRP A 66 8.88 -9.60 -7.66
C TRP A 66 9.59 -8.52 -6.81
N GLY A 67 9.28 -7.25 -7.07
CA GLY A 67 9.85 -6.10 -6.37
C GLY A 67 9.22 -5.82 -4.99
N ALA A 68 9.30 -4.55 -4.57
CA ALA A 68 8.81 -4.08 -3.27
C ALA A 68 7.33 -4.42 -3.01
N SER A 69 6.49 -4.41 -4.06
CA SER A 69 5.05 -4.66 -3.93
C SER A 69 4.68 -6.06 -3.45
N GLY A 70 5.50 -7.09 -3.73
CA GLY A 70 5.26 -8.44 -3.22
C GLY A 70 6.19 -8.85 -2.08
N ARG A 71 7.22 -8.06 -1.78
CA ARG A 71 8.17 -8.30 -0.68
C ARG A 71 7.99 -7.29 0.46
N ASN A 72 6.78 -7.26 1.03
CA ASN A 72 6.43 -6.37 2.15
C ASN A 72 5.41 -7.04 3.09
N GLY A 73 5.11 -6.39 4.22
CA GLY A 73 4.23 -6.92 5.27
C GLY A 73 2.73 -6.99 4.93
N GLY A 74 2.31 -6.55 3.74
CA GLY A 74 0.92 -6.65 3.29
C GLY A 74 -0.07 -5.71 4.01
N PHE A 75 0.43 -4.75 4.79
CA PHE A 75 -0.41 -3.82 5.54
C PHE A 75 -0.89 -2.67 4.65
N VAL A 76 -2.17 -2.34 4.76
CA VAL A 76 -2.81 -1.22 4.07
C VAL A 76 -3.52 -0.37 5.12
N SER A 77 -3.15 0.91 5.20
CA SER A 77 -3.69 1.85 6.19
C SER A 77 -3.69 3.27 5.68
N ASN A 78 -4.55 4.08 6.27
CA ASN A 78 -4.56 5.52 6.05
C ASN A 78 -3.25 6.18 6.53
N GLY A 79 -2.89 7.27 5.87
CA GLY A 79 -1.68 8.04 6.14
C GLY A 79 -0.53 7.74 5.19
N PHE A 80 0.66 8.20 5.58
CA PHE A 80 1.90 8.10 4.84
C PHE A 80 3.01 7.64 5.79
N ALA A 81 4.17 7.30 5.23
CA ALA A 81 5.36 6.97 6.03
C ALA A 81 5.82 8.14 6.91
N GLU A 82 5.57 9.38 6.49
CA GLU A 82 5.87 10.60 7.26
C GLU A 82 4.64 11.10 8.02
N SER A 83 4.85 11.77 9.15
CA SER A 83 3.76 12.30 9.97
C SER A 83 2.98 13.41 9.25
N LEU A 84 1.66 13.43 9.48
CA LEU A 84 0.80 14.48 8.92
C LEU A 84 1.19 15.89 9.40
N ASP A 85 1.81 16.00 10.58
CA ASP A 85 2.35 17.26 11.10
C ASP A 85 3.48 17.78 10.21
N LYS A 86 4.43 16.91 9.87
CA LYS A 86 5.53 17.30 9.00
C LYS A 86 5.05 17.52 7.58
N ILE A 87 4.14 16.70 7.06
CA ILE A 87 3.52 16.94 5.76
C ILE A 87 2.87 18.32 5.76
N SER A 88 2.07 18.66 6.79
CA SER A 88 1.45 19.98 6.94
C SER A 88 2.47 21.12 7.00
N ALA A 89 3.62 20.91 7.66
CA ALA A 89 4.68 21.90 7.72
C ALA A 89 5.32 22.18 6.35
N HIS A 90 5.37 21.19 5.45
CA HIS A 90 5.96 21.34 4.11
C HIS A 90 4.94 21.80 3.06
N THR A 91 3.68 21.37 3.15
CA THR A 91 2.68 21.58 2.09
C THR A 91 1.58 22.56 2.47
N GLY A 92 1.49 22.95 3.75
CA GLY A 92 0.35 23.67 4.29
C GLY A 92 -0.80 22.74 4.71
N LEU A 93 -1.66 23.24 5.60
CA LEU A 93 -2.69 22.42 6.25
C LEU A 93 -3.71 21.85 5.25
N ASP A 94 -4.19 22.65 4.31
CA ASP A 94 -5.23 22.20 3.37
C ASP A 94 -4.72 21.14 2.41
N ALA A 95 -3.48 21.28 1.91
CA ALA A 95 -2.83 20.27 1.10
C ALA A 95 -2.58 18.98 1.90
N ALA A 96 -2.17 19.08 3.17
CA ALA A 96 -2.01 17.91 4.03
C ALA A 96 -3.33 17.17 4.29
N LYS A 97 -4.44 17.91 4.49
CA LYS A 97 -5.78 17.32 4.57
C LYS A 97 -6.18 16.62 3.27
N ALA A 98 -5.92 17.24 2.11
CA ALA A 98 -6.20 16.64 0.81
C ALA A 98 -5.38 15.35 0.60
N LEU A 99 -4.10 15.35 0.96
CA LEU A 99 -3.25 14.16 0.91
C LEU A 99 -3.75 13.06 1.86
N PHE A 100 -4.17 13.42 3.08
CA PHE A 100 -4.74 12.43 4.00
C PHE A 100 -6.02 11.80 3.45
N ASN A 101 -6.92 12.61 2.88
CA ASN A 101 -8.13 12.11 2.23
C ASN A 101 -7.82 11.23 1.01
N LEU A 102 -6.78 11.56 0.23
CA LEU A 102 -6.31 10.71 -0.86
C LEU A 102 -5.84 9.34 -0.34
N SER A 103 -5.12 9.31 0.78
CA SER A 103 -4.70 8.05 1.42
C SER A 103 -5.89 7.22 1.92
N ARG A 104 -6.90 7.88 2.51
CA ARG A 104 -8.17 7.24 2.91
C ARG A 104 -8.89 6.61 1.71
N PHE A 105 -8.99 7.37 0.62
CA PHE A 105 -9.54 6.86 -0.64
C PHE A 105 -8.77 5.65 -1.15
N GLY A 106 -7.43 5.67 -1.09
CA GLY A 106 -6.59 4.54 -1.50
C GLY A 106 -6.84 3.27 -0.69
N THR A 107 -7.00 3.40 0.63
CA THR A 107 -7.27 2.26 1.52
C THR A 107 -8.66 1.67 1.26
N GLU A 108 -9.68 2.54 1.09
CA GLU A 108 -11.03 2.10 0.74
C GLU A 108 -11.09 1.47 -0.66
N PHE A 109 -10.34 2.02 -1.61
CA PHE A 109 -10.17 1.42 -2.93
C PHE A 109 -9.66 -0.01 -2.80
N VAL A 110 -8.55 -0.24 -2.08
CA VAL A 110 -8.00 -1.58 -1.90
C VAL A 110 -9.01 -2.50 -1.21
N ARG A 111 -9.66 -2.04 -0.15
CA ARG A 111 -10.70 -2.80 0.58
C ARG A 111 -11.81 -3.27 -0.35
N ARG A 112 -12.31 -2.40 -1.23
CA ARG A 112 -13.34 -2.77 -2.22
C ARG A 112 -12.83 -3.79 -3.25
N GLU A 113 -11.61 -3.61 -3.75
CA GLU A 113 -11.03 -4.51 -4.76
C GLU A 113 -10.79 -5.92 -4.22
N VAL A 114 -10.47 -6.06 -2.94
CA VAL A 114 -10.17 -7.36 -2.29
C VAL A 114 -11.36 -7.97 -1.56
N ALA A 115 -12.53 -7.32 -1.53
CA ALA A 115 -13.70 -7.77 -0.78
C ALA A 115 -14.20 -9.17 -1.17
N GLY A 116 -13.89 -9.64 -2.39
CA GLY A 116 -14.20 -10.99 -2.86
C GLY A 116 -13.09 -12.04 -2.62
N ASP A 117 -11.97 -11.67 -2.01
CA ASP A 117 -10.82 -12.55 -1.79
C ASP A 117 -10.84 -13.15 -0.37
N ILE A 118 -10.78 -14.49 -0.32
CA ILE A 118 -10.82 -15.29 0.92
C ILE A 118 -9.49 -15.30 1.70
N GLY A 119 -8.40 -14.77 1.12
CA GLY A 119 -7.07 -14.75 1.74
C GLY A 119 -6.74 -13.45 2.50
N VAL A 120 -7.50 -12.38 2.30
CA VAL A 120 -7.23 -11.07 2.92
C VAL A 120 -8.03 -10.93 4.21
N LYS A 121 -7.33 -10.75 5.33
CA LYS A 121 -7.97 -10.43 6.62
C LYS A 121 -8.29 -8.95 6.67
N GLY A 122 -9.58 -8.63 6.52
CA GLY A 122 -10.10 -7.29 6.80
C GLY A 122 -10.03 -6.93 8.29
N GLY A 123 -10.09 -5.64 8.58
CA GLY A 123 -10.19 -5.08 9.92
C GLY A 123 -10.41 -3.57 9.86
N ASP A 124 -10.86 -2.99 10.96
CA ASP A 124 -11.20 -1.56 11.06
C ASP A 124 -10.03 -0.70 11.55
N GLY A 125 -8.87 -1.31 11.78
CA GLY A 125 -7.66 -0.62 12.16
C GLY A 125 -6.64 -1.56 12.78
N TRP A 126 -5.64 -0.97 13.41
CA TRP A 126 -4.63 -1.68 14.19
C TRP A 126 -4.42 -1.00 15.53
N ILE A 127 -3.79 -1.72 16.45
CA ILE A 127 -3.41 -1.18 17.75
C ILE A 127 -1.93 -0.80 17.69
N VAL A 128 -1.63 0.45 18.06
CA VAL A 128 -0.25 0.89 18.27
C VAL A 128 0.04 0.85 19.76
N ALA A 129 0.81 -0.14 20.20
CA ALA A 129 1.26 -0.26 21.58
C ALA A 129 2.59 0.49 21.80
N ARG A 130 2.73 1.18 22.93
CA ARG A 130 4.00 1.76 23.38
C ARG A 130 4.51 1.01 24.61
N ARG A 131 5.81 0.73 24.61
CA ARG A 131 6.48 -0.01 25.70
C ARG A 131 6.79 0.84 26.93
N TYR A 132 6.63 2.15 26.84
CA TYR A 132 6.95 3.11 27.90
C TYR A 132 5.74 3.97 28.23
N ASP A 133 5.69 4.47 29.45
CA ASP A 133 4.64 5.39 29.88
C ASP A 133 4.71 6.69 29.07
N GLY A 134 3.58 7.06 28.50
CA GLY A 134 3.44 8.16 27.55
C GLY A 134 1.98 8.42 27.19
N GLY A 135 1.03 7.97 28.03
CA GLY A 135 -0.41 8.02 27.76
C GLY A 135 -0.89 9.44 27.44
N GLN A 136 -0.50 10.43 28.23
CA GLN A 136 -0.86 11.83 28.01
C GLN A 136 -0.45 12.34 26.62
N LYS A 137 0.76 12.01 26.15
CA LYS A 137 1.21 12.43 24.80
C LYS A 137 0.41 11.74 23.70
N LEU A 138 -0.01 10.50 23.91
CA LEU A 138 -0.85 9.76 22.97
C LEU A 138 -2.27 10.32 22.91
N GLU A 139 -2.85 10.70 24.05
CA GLU A 139 -4.15 11.36 24.11
C GLU A 139 -4.13 12.71 23.39
N ILE A 140 -3.15 13.57 23.69
CA ILE A 140 -2.98 14.86 22.99
C ILE A 140 -2.82 14.65 21.48
N TYR A 141 -2.03 13.65 21.08
CA TYR A 141 -1.87 13.31 19.68
C TYR A 141 -3.19 12.85 19.06
N ARG A 142 -3.93 11.96 19.72
CA ARG A 142 -5.23 11.44 19.28
C ARG A 142 -6.23 12.56 19.06
N GLU A 143 -6.44 13.42 20.05
CA GLU A 143 -7.35 14.57 19.97
C GLU A 143 -6.98 15.52 18.82
N ARG A 144 -5.68 15.76 18.63
CA ARG A 144 -5.20 16.61 17.55
C ARG A 144 -5.44 16.00 16.17
N GLN A 145 -5.21 14.70 16.00
CA GLN A 145 -5.48 14.00 14.74
C GLN A 145 -6.98 14.02 14.42
N GLU A 146 -7.82 13.74 15.40
CA GLU A 146 -9.28 13.77 15.26
C GLU A 146 -9.76 15.17 14.86
N ARG A 147 -9.33 16.21 15.58
CA ARG A 147 -9.73 17.60 15.31
C ARG A 147 -9.25 18.12 13.96
N ILE A 148 -8.01 17.81 13.55
CA ILE A 148 -7.40 18.41 12.37
C ILE A 148 -7.71 17.61 11.10
N PHE A 149 -7.69 16.29 11.19
CA PHE A 149 -7.78 15.39 10.03
C PHE A 149 -9.04 14.53 10.02
N GLY A 150 -9.91 14.61 11.04
CA GLY A 150 -11.09 13.77 11.15
C GLY A 150 -10.73 12.29 11.24
N ASP A 151 -9.58 11.99 11.84
CA ASP A 151 -9.05 10.65 12.01
C ASP A 151 -9.41 10.13 13.41
N GLU A 152 -10.56 9.48 13.49
CA GLU A 152 -11.09 8.92 14.73
C GLU A 152 -10.19 7.78 15.24
N ARG A 153 -9.76 7.89 16.49
CA ARG A 153 -8.87 6.92 17.13
C ARG A 153 -9.35 6.64 18.55
N GLN A 154 -9.28 5.38 18.97
CA GLN A 154 -9.53 4.99 20.35
C GLN A 154 -8.22 5.03 21.15
N PHE A 155 -8.27 5.64 22.34
CA PHE A 155 -7.20 5.49 23.33
C PHE A 155 -7.52 4.32 24.26
N LEU A 156 -6.55 3.40 24.41
CA LEU A 156 -6.65 2.25 25.30
C LEU A 156 -5.66 2.44 26.45
N SER A 157 -6.20 2.72 27.65
CA SER A 157 -5.42 2.85 28.88
C SER A 157 -4.97 1.47 29.37
N THR A 158 -3.78 1.41 29.98
CA THR A 158 -3.31 0.23 30.74
C THR A 158 -3.65 0.32 32.23
N LYS A 159 -4.25 1.44 32.67
CA LYS A 159 -4.75 1.63 34.03
C LYS A 159 -6.23 1.23 34.02
N GLU A 160 -6.57 0.24 34.84
CA GLU A 160 -7.96 -0.18 35.13
C GLU A 160 -8.73 0.93 35.85
#